data_AF-A0AAY5KF70-F1
#
_entry.id   AF-A0AAY5KF70-F1
#
_cell.length_a   1.000
_cell.length_b   1.000
_cell.length_c   1.000
_cell.angle_alpha   90.00
_cell.angle_beta   90.00
_cell.angle_gamma   90.00
#
_symmetry.space_group_name_H-M   'P 1'
#
loop_
_entity.id
_entity.type
_entity.pdbx_description
1 polymer ?
#
loop_
_entity_poly.entity_id
_entity_poly.type
_entity_poly.pdbx_seq_one_letter_code
_entity_poly.pdbx_strand_id
1 'polypeptide(L)'
;MDRSTKNSKRSSRSSREEMLEESKDYTERTSKAKRRRKRRRLRPCALRQVEVTVGELGLGYHSDETLLFRYCSGRCNTRRRNYDITLEHMKKAGLIKSGELVRYSPCCRPITYEKDISFLDNSSKYHTVQEVSARECKCT
;
A
#
# COMPACT_ATOMS: atom_id res chain seq x y z
N MET A 1 -24.77 -42.16 51.23
CA MET A 1 -23.87 -40.99 51.17
C MET A 1 -22.67 -41.36 50.29
N ASP A 2 -22.27 -40.75 49.17
CA ASP A 2 -22.73 -39.59 48.39
C ASP A 2 -22.20 -39.74 46.95
N ARG A 3 -23.09 -40.02 45.99
CA ARG A 3 -22.77 -40.11 44.54
C ARG A 3 -22.83 -38.73 43.86
N SER A 4 -22.96 -37.66 44.63
CA SER A 4 -23.41 -36.33 44.18
C SER A 4 -22.28 -35.34 43.86
N THR A 5 -21.03 -35.59 44.26
CA THR A 5 -19.95 -34.59 44.11
C THR A 5 -19.13 -34.70 42.82
N LYS A 6 -19.31 -35.77 42.02
CA LYS A 6 -18.54 -35.97 40.76
C LYS A 6 -19.14 -35.29 39.54
N ASN A 7 -20.45 -35.02 39.51
CA ASN A 7 -21.13 -34.50 38.33
C ASN A 7 -20.93 -32.98 38.16
N SER A 8 -20.86 -32.25 39.27
CA SER A 8 -20.72 -30.78 39.26
C SER A 8 -19.33 -30.29 38.83
N LYS A 9 -18.28 -31.12 39.01
CA LYS A 9 -16.89 -30.80 38.62
C LYS A 9 -16.61 -31.01 37.12
N ARG A 10 -17.43 -31.84 36.44
CA ARG A 10 -17.24 -32.17 35.02
C ARG A 10 -17.85 -31.09 34.11
N SER A 11 -19.03 -30.57 34.50
CA SER A 11 -19.70 -29.46 33.81
C SER A 11 -18.89 -28.16 33.86
N SER A 12 -18.32 -27.82 35.01
CA SER A 12 -17.49 -26.60 35.16
C SER A 12 -16.15 -26.66 34.43
N ARG A 13 -15.62 -27.86 34.19
CA ARG A 13 -14.41 -28.08 33.37
C ARG A 13 -14.70 -27.89 31.88
N SER A 14 -15.85 -28.37 31.41
CA SER A 14 -16.34 -28.19 30.03
C SER A 14 -16.51 -26.72 29.66
N SER A 15 -17.19 -25.93 30.51
CA SER A 15 -17.40 -24.50 30.24
C SER A 15 -16.12 -23.68 30.23
N ARG A 16 -15.09 -24.12 30.97
CA ARG A 16 -13.78 -23.46 31.01
C ARG A 16 -12.93 -23.82 29.79
N GLU A 17 -13.07 -25.04 29.27
CA GLU A 17 -12.45 -25.49 28.02
C GLU A 17 -13.07 -24.76 26.81
N GLU A 18 -14.40 -24.61 26.76
CA GLU A 18 -15.11 -23.82 25.72
C GLU A 18 -14.68 -22.33 25.73
N MET A 19 -14.58 -21.71 26.91
CA MET A 19 -14.13 -20.32 27.05
C MET A 19 -12.66 -20.13 26.63
N LEU A 20 -11.81 -21.15 26.82
CA LEU A 20 -10.43 -21.15 26.37
C LEU A 20 -10.31 -21.37 24.86
N GLU A 21 -11.21 -22.14 24.25
CA GLU A 21 -11.28 -22.31 22.79
C GLU A 21 -11.79 -21.04 22.09
N GLU A 22 -12.80 -20.37 22.66
CA GLU A 22 -13.31 -19.10 22.14
C GLU A 22 -12.26 -17.98 22.26
N SER A 23 -11.50 -17.96 23.36
CA SER A 23 -10.32 -17.08 23.53
C SER A 23 -9.22 -17.36 22.51
N LYS A 24 -8.97 -18.63 22.19
CA LYS A 24 -7.98 -19.03 21.17
C LYS A 24 -8.43 -18.62 19.76
N ASP A 25 -9.70 -18.81 19.39
CA ASP A 25 -10.22 -18.34 18.11
C ASP A 25 -10.23 -16.81 18.02
N TYR A 26 -10.56 -16.10 19.11
CA TYR A 26 -10.48 -14.64 19.17
C TYR A 26 -9.03 -14.13 19.02
N THR A 27 -8.07 -14.74 19.71
CA THR A 27 -6.64 -14.40 19.61
C THR A 27 -6.04 -14.80 18.24
N GLU A 28 -6.53 -15.87 17.62
CA GLU A 28 -6.13 -16.30 16.29
C GLU A 28 -6.71 -15.38 15.19
N ARG A 29 -7.98 -14.99 15.27
CA ARG A 29 -8.61 -14.01 14.37
C ARG A 29 -7.95 -12.64 14.47
N THR A 30 -7.67 -12.16 15.69
CA THR A 30 -6.98 -10.88 15.90
C THR A 30 -5.52 -10.93 15.45
N SER A 31 -4.81 -12.05 15.63
CA SER A 31 -3.44 -12.22 15.15
C SER A 31 -3.36 -12.38 13.62
N LYS A 32 -4.33 -13.05 12.98
CA LYS A 32 -4.49 -13.09 11.51
C LYS A 32 -4.82 -11.71 10.94
N ALA A 33 -5.69 -10.93 11.58
CA ALA A 33 -5.98 -9.54 11.22
C ALA A 33 -4.76 -8.62 11.39
N LYS A 34 -4.01 -8.76 12.49
CA LYS A 34 -2.74 -8.06 12.72
C LYS A 34 -1.67 -8.47 11.71
N ARG A 35 -1.57 -9.76 11.33
CA ARG A 35 -0.67 -10.26 10.28
C ARG A 35 -1.05 -9.73 8.89
N ARG A 36 -2.34 -9.64 8.55
CA ARG A 36 -2.83 -8.99 7.32
C ARG A 36 -2.48 -7.49 7.30
N ARG A 37 -2.66 -6.78 8.43
CA ARG A 37 -2.20 -5.38 8.58
C ARG A 37 -0.68 -5.26 8.50
N LYS A 38 0.08 -6.23 9.04
CA LYS A 38 1.55 -6.30 8.92
C LYS A 38 2.04 -6.74 7.53
N ARG A 39 1.18 -7.28 6.64
CA ARG A 39 1.50 -7.50 5.21
C ARG A 39 1.25 -6.27 4.34
N ARG A 40 0.51 -5.27 4.85
CA ARG A 40 0.64 -3.85 4.42
C ARG A 40 1.91 -3.21 4.99
N ARG A 41 2.91 -4.01 5.40
CA ARG A 41 4.29 -3.58 5.63
C ARG A 41 4.71 -2.73 4.45
N LEU A 42 5.07 -1.52 4.79
CA LEU A 42 5.62 -0.45 3.98
C LEU A 42 6.57 -1.03 2.92
N ARG A 43 6.07 -1.19 1.69
CA ARG A 43 6.88 -1.74 0.61
C ARG A 43 7.94 -0.70 0.22
N PRO A 44 9.18 -1.11 -0.07
CA PRO A 44 10.19 -0.20 -0.59
C PRO A 44 9.73 0.37 -1.93
N CYS A 45 10.32 1.50 -2.32
CA CYS A 45 10.11 2.09 -3.65
C CYS A 45 10.38 1.05 -4.74
N ALA A 46 9.35 0.75 -5.53
CA ALA A 46 9.40 -0.26 -6.56
C ALA A 46 8.38 0.05 -7.67
N LEU A 47 8.64 -0.53 -8.83
CA LEU A 47 7.71 -0.53 -9.95
C LEU A 47 6.50 -1.43 -9.65
N ARG A 48 5.32 -0.97 -10.05
CA ARG A 48 4.05 -1.69 -10.01
C ARG A 48 3.42 -1.65 -11.38
N GLN A 49 2.46 -2.54 -11.60
CA GLN A 49 1.69 -2.58 -12.83
C GLN A 49 0.22 -2.86 -12.54
N VAL A 50 -0.64 -2.33 -13.40
CA VAL A 50 -2.09 -2.54 -13.40
C VAL A 50 -2.56 -2.51 -14.85
N GLU A 51 -3.48 -3.40 -15.20
CA GLU A 51 -4.12 -3.41 -16.52
C GLU A 51 -5.27 -2.39 -16.49
N VAL A 52 -5.31 -1.51 -17.48
CA VAL A 52 -6.29 -0.43 -17.62
C VAL A 52 -6.60 -0.21 -19.10
N THR A 53 -7.76 0.36 -19.38
CA THR A 53 -8.09 0.91 -20.69
C THR A 53 -7.47 2.29 -20.87
N VAL A 54 -7.30 2.73 -22.12
CA VAL A 54 -6.85 4.09 -22.42
C VAL A 54 -7.81 5.15 -21.86
N GLY A 55 -9.12 4.91 -21.90
CA GLY A 55 -10.12 5.80 -21.31
C GLY A 55 -9.96 6.00 -19.80
N GLU A 56 -9.55 4.97 -19.07
CA GLU A 56 -9.31 5.02 -17.62
C GLU A 56 -8.05 5.82 -17.23
N LEU A 57 -7.16 6.12 -18.17
CA LEU A 57 -5.98 6.96 -17.89
C LEU A 57 -6.34 8.43 -17.61
N GLY A 58 -7.55 8.87 -17.98
CA GLY A 58 -8.01 10.23 -17.73
C GLY A 58 -7.30 11.30 -18.57
N LEU A 59 -6.69 10.92 -19.69
CA LEU A 59 -5.99 11.82 -20.62
C LEU A 59 -6.94 12.49 -21.64
N GLY A 60 -8.25 12.23 -21.55
CA GLY A 60 -9.26 12.80 -22.45
C GLY A 60 -9.50 12.00 -23.75
N TYR A 61 -8.89 10.83 -23.88
CA TYR A 61 -9.15 9.91 -25.00
C TYR A 61 -10.30 8.96 -24.69
N HIS A 62 -11.16 8.72 -25.68
CA HIS A 62 -12.22 7.72 -25.62
C HIS A 62 -11.78 6.49 -26.43
N SER A 63 -11.18 5.53 -25.74
CA SER A 63 -10.68 4.28 -26.33
C SER A 63 -10.81 3.14 -25.32
N ASP A 64 -11.32 2.01 -25.80
CA ASP A 64 -11.45 0.76 -25.05
C ASP A 64 -10.21 -0.14 -25.14
N GLU A 65 -9.13 0.35 -25.77
CA GLU A 65 -7.88 -0.39 -25.90
C GLU A 65 -7.21 -0.58 -24.53
N THR A 66 -6.84 -1.83 -24.20
CA THR A 66 -6.25 -2.19 -22.91
C THR A 66 -4.73 -2.18 -22.96
N LEU A 67 -4.10 -1.61 -21.93
CA LEU A 67 -2.66 -1.55 -21.78
C LEU A 67 -2.22 -1.88 -20.35
N LEU A 68 -0.96 -2.30 -20.21
CA LEU A 68 -0.33 -2.53 -18.92
C LEU A 68 0.33 -1.26 -18.41
N PHE A 69 -0.37 -0.50 -17.57
CA PHE A 69 0.12 0.73 -16.98
C PHE A 69 1.08 0.45 -15.82
N ARG A 70 2.31 0.97 -15.91
CA ARG A 70 3.33 0.84 -14.87
C ARG A 70 3.51 2.13 -14.10
N TYR A 71 3.63 2.03 -12.78
CA TYR A 71 3.73 3.19 -11.89
C TYR A 71 4.66 2.94 -10.71
N CYS A 72 5.21 4.04 -10.18
CA CYS A 72 6.11 4.01 -9.03
C CYS A 72 5.34 4.15 -7.72
N SER A 73 5.59 3.25 -6.78
CA SER A 73 5.03 3.36 -5.42
C SER A 73 5.92 2.72 -4.38
N GLY A 74 5.77 3.18 -3.14
CA GLY A 74 6.50 2.67 -1.99
C GLY A 74 7.16 3.79 -1.18
N ARG A 75 7.85 3.40 -0.10
CA ARG A 75 8.57 4.32 0.79
C ARG A 75 10.05 4.40 0.44
N CYS A 76 10.64 5.54 0.76
CA CYS A 76 12.05 5.87 0.52
C CYS A 76 12.85 6.10 1.81
N ASN A 77 12.43 5.48 2.92
CA ASN A 77 13.02 5.70 4.25
C ASN A 77 14.53 5.45 4.32
N THR A 78 15.07 4.57 3.49
CA THR A 78 16.50 4.19 3.49
C THR A 78 17.38 5.05 2.58
N ARG A 79 16.80 5.97 1.80
CA ARG A 79 17.50 6.77 0.78
C ARG A 79 17.62 8.25 1.17
N ARG A 80 17.48 8.57 2.46
CA ARG A 80 17.56 9.95 2.97
C ARG A 80 18.98 10.51 2.77
N ARG A 81 19.06 11.77 2.34
CA ARG A 81 20.29 12.56 2.18
C ARG A 81 20.41 13.59 3.31
N ASN A 82 21.56 14.24 3.41
CA ASN A 82 21.77 15.34 4.36
C ASN A 82 20.70 16.44 4.21
N TYR A 83 20.32 16.76 2.97
CA TYR A 83 19.22 17.68 2.69
C TYR A 83 17.92 17.29 3.41
N ASP A 84 17.50 16.03 3.30
CA ASP A 84 16.28 15.50 3.94
C ASP A 84 16.34 15.55 5.47
N ILE A 85 17.52 15.33 6.03
CA ILE A 85 17.75 15.37 7.48
C ILE A 85 17.69 16.81 7.98
N THR A 86 18.43 17.71 7.32
CA THR A 86 18.45 19.14 7.62
C THR A 86 17.07 19.74 7.47
N LEU A 87 16.35 19.44 6.38
CA LEU A 87 15.01 19.98 6.13
C LEU A 87 13.99 19.49 7.18
N GLU A 88 14.08 18.23 7.61
CA GLU A 88 13.27 17.74 8.73
C GLU A 88 13.59 18.51 10.03
N HIS A 89 14.86 18.74 10.31
CA HIS A 89 15.28 19.49 11.50
C HIS A 89 14.79 20.94 11.46
N MET A 90 15.04 21.67 10.36
CA MET A 90 14.64 23.07 10.20
C MET A 90 13.13 23.25 10.34
N LYS A 91 12.34 22.31 9.80
CA LYS A 91 10.89 22.29 9.96
C LYS A 91 10.49 22.06 11.43
N LYS A 92 11.09 21.07 12.10
CA LYS A 92 10.81 20.76 13.51
C LYS A 92 11.22 21.87 14.47
N ALA A 93 12.31 22.58 14.14
CA ALA A 93 12.81 23.72 14.90
C ALA A 93 11.99 25.01 14.69
N GLY A 94 10.98 24.99 13.81
CA GLY A 94 10.15 26.16 13.51
C GLY A 94 10.86 27.24 12.68
N LEU A 95 12.02 26.90 12.09
CA LEU A 95 12.80 27.83 11.26
C LEU A 95 12.20 27.97 9.84
N ILE A 96 11.33 27.05 9.45
CA ILE A 96 10.52 27.13 8.23
C ILE A 96 9.10 27.57 8.62
N LYS A 97 8.55 28.55 7.90
CA LYS A 97 7.21 29.10 8.16
C LYS A 97 6.15 28.00 8.23
N SER A 98 5.32 28.02 9.27
CA SER A 98 4.35 26.95 9.57
C SER A 98 3.25 26.74 8.51
N GLY A 99 3.08 27.67 7.57
CA GLY A 99 2.14 27.53 6.44
C GLY A 99 2.70 26.74 5.25
N GLU A 100 3.98 26.40 5.23
CA GLU A 100 4.61 25.73 4.10
C GLU A 100 4.55 24.20 4.24
N LEU A 101 3.90 23.54 3.28
CA LEU A 101 3.78 22.07 3.22
C LEU A 101 5.09 21.43 2.74
N VAL A 102 6.12 21.49 3.56
CA VAL A 102 7.43 20.92 3.23
C VAL A 102 7.46 19.41 3.50
N ARG A 103 7.76 18.62 2.47
CA ARG A 103 8.07 17.18 2.57
C ARG A 103 9.57 16.97 2.64
N TYR A 104 10.04 16.42 3.77
CA TYR A 104 11.45 16.13 4.01
C TYR A 104 11.86 14.69 3.67
N SER A 105 10.92 13.81 3.32
CA SER A 105 11.24 12.45 2.89
C SER A 105 11.19 12.37 1.36
N PRO A 106 12.18 11.74 0.70
CA PRO A 106 12.14 11.52 -0.74
C PRO A 106 10.87 10.78 -1.16
N CYS A 107 10.38 11.09 -2.36
CA CYS A 107 9.23 10.44 -2.96
C CYS A 107 9.70 9.36 -3.95
N CYS A 108 8.90 8.30 -4.11
CA CYS A 108 9.17 7.27 -5.12
C CYS A 108 8.61 7.74 -6.46
N ARG A 109 9.47 8.17 -7.38
CA ARG A 109 9.08 8.74 -8.69
C ARG A 109 9.73 7.98 -9.85
N PRO A 110 9.11 8.01 -11.05
CA PRO A 110 9.75 7.49 -12.25
C PRO A 110 11.05 8.26 -12.55
N ILE A 111 12.06 7.54 -13.03
CA ILE A 111 13.28 8.14 -13.60
C ILE A 111 13.40 7.92 -15.10
N THR A 112 12.69 6.93 -15.61
CA THR A 112 12.57 6.62 -17.04
C THR A 112 11.15 6.11 -17.31
N TYR A 113 10.72 6.27 -18.56
CA TYR A 113 9.41 5.83 -19.04
C TYR A 113 9.56 4.67 -20.02
N GLU A 114 8.48 3.91 -20.19
CA GLU A 114 8.35 2.96 -21.28
C GLU A 114 8.30 3.69 -22.63
N LYS A 115 8.34 2.92 -23.71
CA LYS A 115 8.12 3.46 -25.06
C LYS A 115 6.74 4.09 -25.17
N ASP A 116 6.62 5.02 -26.11
CA ASP A 116 5.36 5.67 -26.47
C ASP A 116 4.27 4.64 -26.74
N ILE A 117 3.06 4.95 -26.28
CA ILE A 117 1.89 4.10 -26.44
C ILE A 117 1.09 4.64 -27.61
N SER A 118 0.93 3.81 -28.64
CA SER A 118 0.06 4.11 -29.78
C SER A 118 -1.20 3.26 -29.70
N PHE A 119 -2.35 3.88 -29.83
CA PHE A 119 -3.66 3.24 -29.72
C PHE A 119 -4.65 3.83 -30.72
N LEU A 120 -5.75 3.12 -30.95
CA LEU A 120 -6.87 3.59 -31.76
C LEU A 120 -8.01 4.06 -30.86
N ASP A 121 -8.57 5.25 -31.15
CA ASP A 121 -9.78 5.70 -30.45
C ASP A 121 -11.06 5.10 -31.04
N ASN A 122 -12.18 5.33 -30.36
CA ASN A 122 -13.49 4.82 -30.77
C ASN A 122 -14.00 5.46 -32.08
N SER A 123 -13.32 6.49 -32.60
CA SER A 123 -13.55 7.10 -33.91
C SER A 123 -12.58 6.57 -34.99
N SER A 124 -11.86 5.48 -34.70
CA SER A 124 -10.86 4.89 -35.58
C SER A 124 -9.69 5.84 -35.93
N LYS A 125 -9.34 6.75 -35.04
CA LYS A 125 -8.18 7.65 -35.19
C LYS A 125 -7.03 7.17 -34.31
N TYR A 126 -5.83 7.14 -34.90
CA TYR A 126 -4.61 6.82 -34.18
C TYR A 126 -4.13 8.00 -33.33
N HIS A 127 -3.68 7.67 -32.13
CA HIS A 127 -3.00 8.60 -31.24
C HIS A 127 -1.75 7.96 -30.68
N THR A 128 -0.79 8.79 -30.30
CA THR A 128 0.45 8.36 -29.64
C THR A 128 0.70 9.26 -28.45
N VAL A 129 0.90 8.65 -27.28
CA VAL A 129 1.16 9.35 -26.02
C VAL A 129 2.51 8.94 -25.46
N GLN A 130 3.27 9.93 -24.99
CA GLN A 130 4.62 9.76 -24.45
C GLN A 130 4.61 9.93 -22.93
N GLU A 131 5.62 9.36 -22.26
CA GLU A 131 5.87 9.54 -20.82
C GLU A 131 4.69 9.19 -19.88
N VAL A 132 3.78 8.31 -20.30
CA VAL A 132 2.62 7.91 -19.49
C VAL A 132 2.99 6.80 -18.50
N SER A 133 3.72 5.77 -18.94
CA SER A 133 3.98 4.55 -18.17
C SER A 133 5.43 4.49 -17.68
N ALA A 134 5.65 4.24 -16.39
CA ALA A 134 6.99 4.21 -15.79
C ALA A 134 7.76 2.94 -16.17
N ARG A 135 9.07 3.07 -16.42
CA ARG A 135 9.99 1.94 -16.64
C ARG A 135 10.88 1.66 -15.43
N GLU A 136 11.40 2.70 -14.78
CA GLU A 136 12.23 2.58 -13.59
C GLU A 136 11.84 3.60 -12.52
N CYS A 137 12.01 3.21 -11.24
CA CYS A 137 11.64 4.02 -10.09
C CYS A 137 12.86 4.35 -9.22
N LYS A 138 12.90 5.58 -8.70
CA LYS A 138 13.92 6.01 -7.74
C LYS A 138 13.32 6.86 -6.63
N CYS A 139 14.04 6.90 -5.52
CA CYS A 139 13.79 7.84 -4.43
C CYS A 139 14.43 9.18 -4.75
N THR A 140 13.60 10.21 -4.92
CA THR A 140 13.98 11.59 -5.27
C THR A 140 13.21 12.58 -4.43
#